data_AF-A0A957I8R1-F1
#
_entry.id   AF-A0A957I8R1-F1
#
_cell.length_a   1.000
_cell.length_b   1.000
_cell.length_c   1.000
_cell.angle_alpha   90.00
_cell.angle_beta   90.00
_cell.angle_gamma   90.00
#
_symmetry.space_group_name_H-M   'P 1'
#
loop_
_entity.id
_entity.type
_entity.pdbx_description
1 polymer ?
#
loop_
_entity_poly.entity_id
_entity_poly.type
_entity_poly.pdbx_seq_one_letter_code
_entity_poly.pdbx_strand_id
1 'polypeptide(L)'
;HKSWQQLVQGNDAQLRFVTCHAGLQYAHAAIDLNGKSSAMLIAGQFYTQPQAQAERDIEIRTLAQKHSIDADALVEASHKLVVLDNRKTQEITRWLKKVALAFVQIGRERADLMGRLKQIADMSNLGS
;
A
#
# COMPACT_ATOMS: atom_id res chain seq x y z
N HIS A 1 0.01 18.57 0.61
CA HIS A 1 -0.28 17.48 1.58
C HIS A 1 0.74 16.35 1.40
N LYS A 2 1.35 15.82 2.48
CA LYS A 2 2.44 14.82 2.43
C LYS A 2 2.02 13.40 2.85
N SER A 3 0.72 13.06 2.83
CA SER A 3 0.21 11.76 3.30
C SER A 3 0.82 10.57 2.54
N TRP A 4 1.06 10.71 1.24
CA TRP A 4 1.72 9.69 0.44
C TRP A 4 3.22 9.55 0.72
N GLN A 5 3.88 10.63 1.14
CA GLN A 5 5.28 10.57 1.56
C GLN A 5 5.40 9.85 2.91
N GLN A 6 4.45 10.06 3.82
CA GLN A 6 4.39 9.35 5.11
C GLN A 6 4.12 7.85 4.96
N LEU A 7 3.36 7.44 3.93
CA LEU A 7 3.18 6.02 3.59
C LEU A 7 4.53 5.33 3.27
N VAL A 8 5.43 6.04 2.59
CA VAL A 8 6.74 5.51 2.16
C VAL A 8 7.82 5.70 3.25
N GLN A 9 7.65 6.68 4.14
CA GLN A 9 8.56 6.94 5.25
C GLN A 9 8.24 6.04 6.45
N GLY A 10 8.78 4.83 6.42
CA GLY A 10 8.74 3.91 7.54
C GLY A 10 9.48 2.63 7.18
N ASN A 11 10.66 2.42 7.77
CA ASN A 11 11.46 1.20 7.60
C ASN A 11 10.96 0.05 8.49
N ASP A 12 9.70 0.12 8.93
CA ASP A 12 9.14 -0.85 9.85
C ASP A 12 8.54 -1.99 9.06
N ALA A 13 9.08 -3.19 9.27
CA ALA A 13 8.50 -4.46 8.83
C ALA A 13 7.08 -4.72 9.41
N GLN A 14 6.54 -3.78 10.18
CA GLN A 14 5.19 -3.78 10.71
C GLN A 14 4.19 -3.18 9.73
N LEU A 15 3.14 -3.94 9.46
CA LEU A 15 1.98 -3.49 8.73
C LEU A 15 1.31 -2.33 9.49
N ARG A 16 1.13 -1.21 8.80
CA ARG A 16 0.53 0.01 9.36
C ARG A 16 -0.69 0.43 8.56
N PHE A 17 -1.66 0.98 9.28
CA PHE A 17 -2.77 1.71 8.70
C PHE A 17 -2.42 3.21 8.72
N VAL A 18 -2.57 3.87 7.59
CA VAL A 18 -2.31 5.30 7.44
C VAL A 18 -3.57 5.97 6.92
N THR A 19 -3.93 7.08 7.56
CA THR A 19 -5.04 7.93 7.13
C THR A 19 -4.51 9.01 6.18
N CYS A 20 -5.11 9.13 5.00
CA CYS A 20 -4.77 10.19 4.06
C CYS A 20 -5.45 11.52 4.43
N HIS A 21 -5.11 12.58 3.71
CA HIS A 21 -5.70 13.91 3.93
C HIS A 21 -7.22 13.98 3.71
N ALA A 22 -7.81 12.99 3.05
CA ALA A 22 -9.25 12.85 2.83
C ALA A 22 -9.95 12.00 3.91
N GLY A 23 -9.25 11.62 4.99
CA GLY A 23 -9.81 10.78 6.06
C GLY A 23 -9.89 9.28 5.73
N LEU A 24 -9.48 8.89 4.51
CA LEU A 24 -9.49 7.50 4.08
C LEU A 24 -8.27 6.74 4.56
N GLN A 25 -8.44 5.46 4.85
CA GLN A 25 -7.38 4.62 5.38
C GLN A 25 -6.85 3.64 4.34
N TYR A 26 -5.55 3.38 4.48
CA TYR A 26 -4.77 2.49 3.65
C TYR A 26 -3.95 1.60 4.54
N ALA A 27 -3.85 0.32 4.19
CA ALA A 27 -2.90 -0.60 4.79
C ALA A 27 -1.73 -0.81 3.83
N HIS A 28 -0.52 -0.92 4.35
CA HIS A 28 0.66 -1.13 3.51
C HIS A 28 1.66 -2.12 4.11
N ALA A 29 2.44 -2.75 3.24
CA ALA A 29 3.53 -3.65 3.59
C ALA A 29 4.73 -3.39 2.68
N ALA A 30 5.92 -3.23 3.27
CA ALA A 30 7.15 -3.06 2.53
C ALA A 30 7.59 -4.37 1.84
N ILE A 31 8.20 -4.25 0.67
CA ILE A 31 8.85 -5.33 -0.07
C ILE A 31 10.35 -5.01 -0.10
N ASP A 32 11.07 -5.60 0.85
CA ASP A 32 12.50 -5.36 1.02
C ASP A 32 13.31 -6.53 0.43
N LEU A 33 14.12 -6.22 -0.59
CA LEU A 33 15.04 -7.17 -1.20
C LEU A 33 16.45 -6.84 -0.74
N ASN A 34 17.13 -7.81 -0.12
CA ASN A 34 18.50 -7.68 0.38
C ASN A 34 18.72 -6.46 1.31
N GLY A 35 17.77 -6.19 2.20
CA GLY A 35 17.85 -5.06 3.14
C GLY A 35 17.59 -3.68 2.51
N LYS A 36 17.24 -3.63 1.22
CA LYS A 36 16.85 -2.40 0.53
C LYS A 36 15.36 -2.41 0.21
N SER A 37 14.65 -1.41 0.72
CA SER A 37 13.25 -1.23 0.34
C SER A 37 13.14 -0.94 -1.14
N SER A 38 12.52 -1.88 -1.86
CA SER A 38 12.47 -1.87 -3.32
C SER A 38 11.08 -1.52 -3.84
N ALA A 39 10.03 -1.89 -3.08
CA ALA A 39 8.65 -1.58 -3.41
C ALA A 39 7.77 -1.59 -2.15
N MET A 40 6.51 -1.18 -2.32
CA MET A 40 5.50 -1.23 -1.27
C MET A 40 4.20 -1.76 -1.84
N LEU A 41 3.58 -2.70 -1.13
CA LEU A 41 2.23 -3.16 -1.41
C LEU A 41 1.25 -2.30 -0.60
N ILE A 42 0.23 -1.75 -1.26
CA ILE A 42 -0.77 -0.88 -0.65
C ILE A 42 -2.15 -1.46 -0.93
N ALA A 43 -3.00 -1.55 0.11
CA ALA A 43 -4.41 -1.86 -0.02
C ALA A 43 -5.24 -0.69 0.52
N GLY A 44 -6.27 -0.31 -0.23
CA GLY A 44 -7.14 0.81 0.05
C GLY A 44 -8.00 1.10 -1.17
N GLN A 45 -8.93 2.05 -1.10
CA GLN A 45 -9.25 2.91 0.05
C GLN A 45 -10.45 2.38 0.83
N PHE A 46 -10.41 2.48 2.16
CA PHE A 46 -11.49 2.02 3.05
C PHE A 46 -11.58 2.88 4.33
N TYR A 47 -12.64 2.66 5.11
CA TYR A 47 -12.75 3.11 6.51
C TYR A 47 -12.53 1.94 7.46
N THR A 48 -11.99 2.16 8.65
CA THR A 48 -11.85 1.15 9.73
C THR A 48 -12.77 1.42 10.92
N GLN A 49 -13.45 2.56 10.91
CA GLN A 49 -14.42 2.94 11.91
C GLN A 49 -15.75 3.28 11.24
N PRO A 50 -16.87 2.75 11.77
CA PRO A 50 -18.18 3.17 11.30
C PRO A 50 -18.43 4.62 11.75
N GLN A 51 -18.78 5.46 10.80
CA GLN A 51 -19.30 6.82 11.00
C GLN A 51 -20.74 6.89 10.50
N ALA A 52 -21.55 7.86 10.94
CA ALA A 52 -22.85 8.08 10.34
C ALA A 52 -22.69 8.54 8.88
N GLN A 53 -23.54 8.07 7.96
CA GLN A 53 -23.42 8.43 6.54
C GLN A 53 -23.56 9.94 6.31
N ALA A 54 -24.48 10.59 7.03
CA ALA A 54 -24.70 12.03 6.93
C ALA A 54 -23.45 12.84 7.33
N GLU A 55 -22.74 12.42 8.37
CA GLU A 55 -21.50 13.08 8.80
C GLU A 55 -20.39 12.93 7.75
N ARG A 56 -20.25 11.72 7.18
CA ARG A 56 -19.32 11.48 6.06
C ARG A 56 -19.64 12.35 4.84
N ASP A 57 -20.90 12.45 4.47
CA ASP A 57 -21.31 13.24 3.31
C ASP A 57 -20.97 14.73 3.50
N ILE A 58 -21.14 15.26 4.73
CA ILE A 58 -20.75 16.64 5.08
C ILE A 58 -19.22 16.82 4.94
N GLU A 59 -18.42 15.91 5.47
CA GLU A 59 -16.96 15.96 5.36
C GLU A 59 -16.49 15.88 3.91
N ILE A 60 -17.06 14.97 3.11
CA ILE A 60 -16.73 14.80 1.69
C ILE A 60 -17.12 16.03 0.89
N ARG A 61 -18.29 16.64 1.14
CA ARG A 61 -18.70 17.89 0.49
C ARG A 61 -17.76 19.05 0.84
N THR A 62 -17.33 19.12 2.10
CA THR A 62 -16.36 20.13 2.56
C THR A 62 -15.01 19.95 1.86
N LEU A 63 -14.55 18.70 1.72
CA LEU A 63 -13.32 18.38 1.00
C LEU A 63 -13.43 18.71 -0.49
N ALA A 64 -14.55 18.36 -1.13
CA ALA A 64 -14.81 18.65 -2.53
C ALA A 64 -14.77 20.15 -2.81
N GLN A 65 -15.45 20.95 -1.97
CA GLN A 65 -15.43 22.41 -2.07
C GLN A 65 -14.02 22.99 -1.91
N LYS A 66 -13.26 22.51 -0.92
CA LYS A 66 -11.88 22.96 -0.67
C LYS A 66 -10.95 22.72 -1.86
N HIS A 67 -11.22 21.67 -2.65
CA HIS A 67 -10.38 21.26 -3.77
C HIS A 67 -11.01 21.52 -5.14
N SER A 68 -12.14 22.23 -5.20
CA SER A 68 -12.90 22.52 -6.42
C SER A 68 -13.25 21.26 -7.24
N ILE A 69 -13.64 20.19 -6.53
CA ILE A 69 -14.11 18.92 -7.10
C ILE A 69 -15.64 18.90 -7.05
N ASP A 70 -16.28 18.20 -8.00
CA ASP A 70 -17.72 17.95 -7.96
C ASP A 70 -18.11 17.19 -6.68
N ALA A 71 -18.85 17.88 -5.82
CA ALA A 71 -19.28 17.37 -4.52
C ALA A 71 -20.24 16.20 -4.63
N ASP A 72 -21.18 16.21 -5.58
CA ASP A 72 -22.18 15.16 -5.69
C ASP A 72 -21.55 13.87 -6.24
N ALA A 73 -20.69 14.00 -7.25
CA ALA A 73 -19.91 12.88 -7.76
C ALA A 73 -19.00 12.26 -6.68
N LEU A 74 -18.36 13.09 -5.84
CA LEU A 74 -17.48 12.59 -4.78
C LEU A 74 -18.26 11.91 -3.65
N VAL A 75 -19.43 12.43 -3.28
CA VAL A 75 -20.34 11.78 -2.31
C VAL A 75 -20.78 10.42 -2.84
N GLU A 76 -21.25 10.34 -4.09
CA GLU A 76 -21.69 9.08 -4.69
C GLU A 76 -20.55 8.05 -4.74
N ALA A 77 -19.33 8.50 -5.09
CA ALA A 77 -18.15 7.64 -5.06
C ALA A 77 -17.81 7.17 -3.63
N SER A 78 -17.97 8.02 -2.62
CA SER A 78 -17.68 7.69 -1.22
C SER A 78 -18.60 6.59 -0.68
N HIS A 79 -19.84 6.49 -1.18
CA HIS A 79 -20.81 5.46 -0.76
C HIS A 79 -20.38 4.05 -1.18
N LYS A 80 -19.48 3.93 -2.16
CA LYS A 80 -18.93 2.66 -2.65
C LYS A 80 -17.76 2.18 -1.76
N LEU A 81 -17.31 2.98 -0.81
CA LEU A 81 -16.21 2.65 0.08
C LEU A 81 -16.64 1.67 1.16
N VAL A 82 -15.81 0.64 1.35
CA VAL A 82 -16.05 -0.38 2.36
C VAL A 82 -15.62 0.12 3.73
N VAL A 83 -16.46 -0.12 4.74
CA VAL A 83 -16.07 -0.03 6.15
C VAL A 83 -15.60 -1.42 6.59
N LEU A 84 -14.32 -1.54 6.93
CA LEU A 84 -13.73 -2.76 7.45
C LEU A 84 -14.10 -2.93 8.92
N ASP A 85 -14.72 -4.05 9.25
CA ASP A 85 -14.83 -4.51 10.63
C ASP A 85 -13.47 -5.05 11.14
N ASN A 86 -13.38 -5.37 12.43
CA ASN A 86 -12.15 -5.89 13.04
C ASN A 86 -11.66 -7.19 12.36
N ARG A 87 -12.56 -8.06 11.91
CA ARG A 87 -12.20 -9.32 11.26
C ARG A 87 -11.57 -9.05 9.89
N LYS A 88 -12.22 -8.23 9.05
CA LYS A 88 -11.72 -7.85 7.73
C LYS A 88 -10.40 -7.08 7.83
N THR A 89 -10.25 -6.24 8.85
CA THR A 89 -9.00 -5.52 9.15
C THR A 89 -7.85 -6.50 9.42
N GLN A 90 -8.10 -7.55 10.23
CA GLN A 90 -7.12 -8.61 10.47
C GLN A 90 -6.84 -9.46 9.22
N GLU A 91 -7.86 -9.75 8.41
CA GLU A 91 -7.71 -10.51 7.17
C GLU A 91 -6.85 -9.77 6.14
N ILE A 92 -7.16 -8.51 5.87
CA ILE A 92 -6.37 -7.66 4.96
C ILE A 92 -4.94 -7.55 5.45
N THR A 93 -4.73 -7.33 6.75
CA THR A 93 -3.41 -7.33 7.38
C THR A 93 -2.64 -8.62 7.09
N ARG A 94 -3.29 -9.77 7.31
CA ARG A 94 -2.68 -11.08 7.09
C ARG A 94 -2.34 -11.31 5.62
N TRP A 95 -3.24 -10.94 4.71
CA TRP A 95 -3.06 -11.10 3.26
C TRP A 95 -1.96 -10.20 2.72
N LEU A 96 -1.95 -8.91 3.05
CA LEU A 96 -0.89 -7.98 2.70
C LEU A 96 0.48 -8.51 3.09
N LYS A 97 0.62 -8.99 4.33
CA LYS A 97 1.88 -9.58 4.81
C LYS A 97 2.28 -10.82 3.98
N LYS A 98 1.34 -11.73 3.73
CA LYS A 98 1.61 -12.94 2.93
C LYS A 98 2.04 -12.60 1.51
N VAL A 99 1.35 -11.67 0.86
CA VAL A 99 1.64 -11.27 -0.51
C VAL A 99 2.99 -10.56 -0.58
N ALA A 100 3.27 -9.64 0.34
CA ALA A 100 4.58 -8.98 0.40
C ALA A 100 5.72 -9.98 0.60
N LEU A 101 5.56 -10.96 1.50
CA LEU A 101 6.54 -12.04 1.69
C LEU A 101 6.74 -12.89 0.43
N ALA A 102 5.67 -13.22 -0.29
CA ALA A 102 5.76 -13.96 -1.54
C ALA A 102 6.55 -13.17 -2.61
N PHE A 103 6.33 -11.86 -2.74
CA PHE A 103 7.13 -11.01 -3.62
C PHE A 103 8.60 -10.96 -3.21
N VAL A 104 8.91 -10.92 -1.91
CA VAL A 104 10.28 -10.98 -1.42
C VAL A 104 10.94 -12.32 -1.79
N GLN A 105 10.24 -13.45 -1.63
CA GLN A 105 10.75 -14.78 -1.98
C GLN A 105 11.04 -14.89 -3.49
N ILE A 106 10.07 -14.54 -4.33
CA ILE A 106 10.22 -14.55 -5.79
C ILE A 106 11.36 -13.62 -6.22
N GLY A 107 11.46 -12.43 -5.61
CA GLY A 107 12.53 -11.49 -5.90
C GLY A 107 13.92 -12.02 -5.55
N ARG A 108 14.06 -12.72 -4.41
CA ARG A 108 15.32 -13.37 -4.01
C ARG A 108 15.73 -14.49 -4.96
N GLU A 109 14.79 -15.35 -5.34
CA GLU A 109 15.04 -16.44 -6.28
C GLU A 109 15.52 -15.91 -7.64
N ARG A 110 14.86 -14.88 -8.17
CA ARG A 110 15.30 -14.23 -9.42
C ARG A 110 16.68 -13.58 -9.30
N ALA A 111 16.96 -12.92 -8.17
CA ALA A 111 18.26 -12.27 -7.95
C ALA A 111 19.40 -13.30 -7.87
N ASP A 112 19.19 -14.43 -7.20
CA ASP A 112 20.17 -15.53 -7.12
C ASP A 112 20.45 -16.14 -8.50
N LEU A 113 19.40 -16.46 -9.26
CA LEU A 113 19.54 -16.99 -10.62
C LEU A 113 20.32 -16.03 -11.54
N MET A 114 20.00 -14.74 -11.50
CA MET A 114 20.72 -13.72 -12.27
C MET A 114 22.18 -13.57 -11.82
N GLY A 115 22.44 -13.66 -10.51
CA GLY A 115 23.79 -13.63 -9.96
C GLY A 115 24.66 -14.78 -10.49
N ARG A 116 24.12 -16.00 -10.52
CA ARG A 116 24.83 -17.18 -11.06
C ARG A 116 25.09 -17.06 -12.56
N LEU A 117 24.12 -16.59 -13.33
CA LEU A 117 24.28 -16.37 -14.78
C LEU A 117 25.36 -15.32 -15.07
N LYS A 118 25.41 -14.24 -14.28
CA LYS A 118 26.46 -13.24 -14.38
C LYS A 118 27.85 -13.83 -14.11
N GLN A 119 28.00 -14.65 -13.06
CA GLN A 119 29.28 -15.31 -12.75
C GLN A 119 29.75 -16.22 -13.90
N ILE A 120 28.84 -16.97 -14.54
CA ILE A 120 29.17 -17.82 -15.70
C ILE A 120 29.67 -16.98 -16.88
N ALA A 121 28.99 -15.88 -17.18
CA ALA A 121 29.38 -14.96 -18.25
C ALA A 121 30.75 -14.33 -17.98
N ASP A 122 30.99 -13.87 -16.74
CA ASP A 122 32.25 -13.26 -16.33
C ASP A 122 33.43 -14.24 -16.46
N MET A 123 33.25 -15.52 -16.06
CA MET A 123 34.27 -16.56 -16.26
C MET A 123 34.54 -16.88 -17.74
N SER A 124 33.50 -16.87 -18.57
CA SER A 124 33.62 -17.16 -20.01
C SER A 124 34.40 -16.07 -20.75
N ASN A 125 34.24 -14.81 -20.32
CA ASN A 125 34.97 -13.67 -20.88
C ASN A 125 36.43 -13.58 -20.41
N LEU A 126 36.79 -14.18 -19.27
CA LEU A 126 38.17 -14.22 -18.75
C LEU A 126 39.01 -15.38 -19.35
N GLY A 127 38.35 -16.36 -19.97
CA GLY A 127 39.00 -17.50 -20.63
C GLY A 127 39.14 -17.37 -22.15
N SER A 128 38.79 -16.20 -22.71
CA SER A 128 38.97 -15.82 -24.13
C SER A 128 40.07 -14.77 -24.25
#